data_AF-A0A2M7PWM5-F1
#
_entry.id   AF-A0A2M7PWM5-F1
#
_cell.length_a   1.000
_cell.length_b   1.000
_cell.length_c   1.000
_cell.angle_alpha   90.00
_cell.angle_beta   90.00
_cell.angle_gamma   90.00
#
_symmetry.space_group_name_H-M   'P 1'
#
loop_
_entity.id
_entity.type
_entity.pdbx_description
1 polymer ?
#
loop_
_entity_poly.entity_id
_entity_poly.type
_entity_poly.pdbx_seq_one_letter_code
_entity_poly.pdbx_strand_id
1 'polypeptide(L)'
;MVFGKARFFVSKLTTRSSSFQVRTSTAVLGVRGTAFGVQVTETSTIVVQFEGSVGIQTPHGLDVLQSGQAANITQSATVIRDATPAEMSGGNTDLTPESGGATGG
;
A
#
# COMPACT_ATOMS: atom_id res chain seq x y z
N MET A 1 -16.72 1.93 2.62
CA MET A 1 -15.24 1.98 2.56
C MET A 1 -14.84 2.07 1.11
N VAL A 2 -13.77 2.80 0.78
CA VAL A 2 -13.30 2.96 -0.60
C VAL A 2 -12.17 1.96 -0.84
N PHE A 3 -12.26 1.17 -1.91
CA PHE A 3 -11.26 0.20 -2.32
C PHE A 3 -10.55 0.69 -3.60
N GLY A 4 -9.28 0.34 -3.78
CA GLY A 4 -8.52 0.77 -4.95
C GLY A 4 -7.01 0.80 -4.75
N LYS A 5 -6.30 1.17 -5.81
CA LYS A 5 -4.86 1.38 -5.83
C LYS A 5 -4.57 2.88 -5.82
N ALA A 6 -3.70 3.33 -4.91
CA ALA A 6 -3.25 4.71 -4.82
C ALA A 6 -1.72 4.75 -4.70
N ARG A 7 -1.10 5.65 -5.44
CA ARG A 7 0.34 5.93 -5.33
C ARG A 7 0.52 7.32 -4.76
N PHE A 8 1.27 7.43 -3.67
CA PHE A 8 1.50 8.68 -2.99
C PHE A 8 2.95 9.12 -3.16
N PHE A 9 3.13 10.38 -3.56
CA PHE A 9 4.42 11.04 -3.65
C PHE A 9 4.48 12.08 -2.53
N VAL A 10 5.03 11.70 -1.38
CA VAL A 10 5.12 12.60 -0.23
C VAL A 10 6.48 13.29 -0.27
N SER A 11 6.47 14.59 -0.55
CA SER A 11 7.68 15.42 -0.42
C SER A 11 8.20 15.36 1.02
N LYS A 12 9.52 15.36 1.18
CA LYS A 12 10.15 15.19 2.49
C LYS A 12 9.65 16.26 3.46
N LEU A 13 8.92 15.82 4.48
CA LEU A 13 8.40 16.67 5.54
C LEU A 13 9.59 17.20 6.35
N THR A 14 9.92 18.48 6.17
CA THR A 14 11.09 19.14 6.79
C THR A 14 10.85 19.50 8.26
N THR A 15 9.59 19.64 8.67
CA THR A 15 9.20 19.98 10.04
C THR A 15 8.93 18.72 10.86
N ARG A 16 9.50 18.66 12.08
CA ARG A 16 9.41 17.50 12.98
C ARG A 16 7.97 17.15 13.41
N SER A 17 7.03 18.10 13.26
CA SER A 17 5.61 17.92 13.59
C SER A 17 4.73 17.49 12.40
N SER A 18 5.29 17.39 11.19
CA SER A 18 4.50 17.09 10.00
C SER A 18 4.55 15.59 9.70
N SER A 19 3.38 14.95 9.72
CA SER A 19 3.20 13.53 9.43
C SER A 19 2.20 13.34 8.30
N PHE A 20 2.50 12.43 7.38
CA PHE A 20 1.52 11.98 6.39
C PHE A 20 0.99 10.61 6.82
N GLN A 21 -0.34 10.48 6.94
CA GLN A 21 -0.99 9.24 7.35
C GLN A 21 -2.10 8.86 6.38
N VAL A 22 -2.11 7.60 5.96
CA VAL A 22 -3.19 7.00 5.17
C VAL A 22 -3.92 6.01 6.06
N ARG A 23 -5.18 6.29 6.35
CA ARG A 23 -6.04 5.42 7.15
C ARG A 23 -6.87 4.53 6.25
N THR A 24 -6.65 3.22 6.33
CA THR A 24 -7.44 2.21 5.62
C THR A 24 -8.34 1.46 6.61
N SER A 25 -9.13 0.51 6.08
CA SER A 25 -9.99 -0.37 6.87
C SER A 25 -9.21 -1.32 7.77
N THR A 26 -8.01 -1.72 7.33
CA THR A 26 -7.19 -2.72 8.03
C THR A 26 -5.97 -2.14 8.74
N ALA A 27 -5.48 -0.95 8.36
CA ALA A 27 -4.28 -0.36 8.94
C ALA A 27 -4.23 1.16 8.86
N VAL A 28 -3.40 1.76 9.71
CA VAL A 28 -2.94 3.15 9.56
C VAL A 28 -1.50 3.11 9.07
N LEU A 29 -1.25 3.73 7.92
CA LEU A 29 0.06 3.81 7.30
C LEU A 29 0.65 5.21 7.53
N GLY A 30 1.74 5.30 8.27
CA GLY A 30 2.44 6.54 8.57
C GLY A 30 3.74 6.65 7.77
N VAL A 31 3.93 7.77 7.07
CA VAL A 31 5.08 7.96 6.18
C VAL A 31 5.85 9.22 6.55
N ARG A 32 7.18 9.11 6.51
CA ARG A 32 8.09 10.24 6.71
C ARG A 32 8.89 10.52 5.44
N GLY A 33 8.24 11.21 4.50
CA GLY A 33 8.92 11.88 3.39
C GLY A 33 9.44 10.99 2.28
N THR A 34 8.61 10.11 1.74
CA THR A 34 9.00 9.11 0.73
C THR A 34 7.86 8.75 -0.24
N ALA A 35 8.21 8.05 -1.33
CA ALA A 35 7.25 7.48 -2.27
C ALA A 35 6.85 6.06 -1.86
N PHE A 36 5.55 5.78 -1.86
CA PHE A 36 5.00 4.46 -1.53
C PHE A 36 3.70 4.19 -2.29
N GLY A 37 3.43 2.91 -2.52
CA GLY A 37 2.21 2.42 -3.15
C GLY A 37 1.32 1.76 -2.10
N VAL A 38 0.02 2.01 -2.17
CA VAL A 38 -0.99 1.35 -1.34
C VAL A 38 -2.08 0.78 -2.23
N GLN A 39 -2.41 -0.49 -2.05
CA GLN A 39 -3.55 -1.14 -2.65
C GLN A 39 -4.45 -1.64 -1.52
N VAL A 40 -5.66 -1.12 -1.47
CA VAL A 40 -6.67 -1.52 -0.49
C VAL A 40 -7.70 -2.40 -1.19
N THR A 41 -7.85 -3.62 -0.68
CA THR A 41 -8.90 -4.56 -1.06
C THR A 41 -9.90 -4.69 0.10
N GLU A 42 -10.95 -5.48 -0.09
CA GLU A 42 -11.96 -5.70 0.94
C GLU A 42 -11.39 -6.37 2.21
N THR A 43 -10.44 -7.29 2.03
CA THR A 43 -9.92 -8.14 3.11
C THR A 43 -8.45 -7.86 3.46
N SER A 44 -7.74 -7.11 2.63
CA SER A 44 -6.30 -6.85 2.81
C SER A 44 -5.86 -5.48 2.29
N THR A 45 -4.81 -4.93 2.91
CA THR A 45 -4.08 -3.76 2.43
C THR A 45 -2.67 -4.19 2.05
N ILE A 46 -2.29 -3.98 0.79
CA ILE A 46 -0.93 -4.23 0.30
C ILE A 46 -0.21 -2.88 0.23
N VAL A 47 0.98 -2.82 0.80
CA VAL A 47 1.83 -1.63 0.81
C VAL A 47 3.16 -1.97 0.18
N VAL A 48 3.64 -1.14 -0.75
CA VAL A 48 4.94 -1.31 -1.41
C VAL A 48 5.77 -0.06 -1.16
N GLN A 49 6.95 -0.26 -0.58
CA GLN A 49 7.85 0.84 -0.26
C GLN A 49 8.92 1.00 -1.33
N PHE A 50 8.92 2.15 -2.01
CA PHE A 50 9.91 2.41 -3.06
C PHE A 50 11.20 3.01 -2.50
N GLU A 51 11.10 3.97 -1.58
CA GLU A 51 12.27 4.67 -1.02
C GLU A 51 12.09 4.99 0.46
N GLY A 52 13.12 4.87 1.31
CA GLY A 52 13.04 5.18 2.75
C GLY A 52 12.17 4.21 3.55
N SER A 53 11.32 4.67 4.48
CA SER A 53 10.61 3.80 5.42
C SER A 53 9.16 4.21 5.70
N VAL A 54 8.28 3.22 5.88
CA VAL A 54 6.87 3.40 6.26
C VAL A 54 6.55 2.65 7.55
N GLY A 55 5.91 3.32 8.49
CA GLY A 55 5.34 2.71 9.68
C GLY A 55 3.95 2.17 9.39
N ILE A 56 3.70 0.92 9.75
CA ILE A 56 2.41 0.25 9.64
C ILE A 56 1.90 0.05 11.06
N GLN A 57 0.78 0.68 11.38
CA GLN A 57 0.08 0.47 12.63
C GLN A 57 -1.17 -0.38 12.39
N THR A 58 -1.17 -1.57 12.98
CA THR A 58 -2.30 -2.51 12.95
C THR A 58 -2.86 -2.70 14.36
N PRO A 59 -4.06 -3.28 14.51
CA PRO A 59 -4.60 -3.64 15.82
C PRO A 59 -3.70 -4.59 16.62
N HIS A 60 -2.86 -5.37 15.93
CA HIS A 60 -2.03 -6.43 16.53
C HIS A 60 -0.57 -6.03 16.77
N GLY A 61 -0.15 -4.86 16.28
CA GLY A 61 1.23 -4.41 16.42
C GLY A 61 1.63 -3.25 15.53
N LEU A 62 2.89 -2.84 15.69
CA LEU A 62 3.57 -1.84 14.89
C LEU A 62 4.69 -2.51 14.11
N ASP A 63 4.66 -2.33 12.80
CA ASP A 63 5.66 -2.84 11.87
C ASP A 63 6.30 -1.68 11.09
N VAL A 64 7.53 -1.86 10.61
CA VAL A 64 8.21 -0.87 9.78
C VAL A 64 8.65 -1.53 8.48
N LEU A 65 8.19 -0.96 7.37
CA LEU A 65 8.54 -1.37 6.02
C LEU A 65 9.72 -0.54 5.50
N GLN A 66 10.80 -1.21 5.12
CA GLN A 66 11.99 -0.58 4.55
C GLN A 66 11.89 -0.47 3.03
N SER A 67 12.78 0.31 2.44
CA SER A 67 12.92 0.48 1.00
C SER A 67 13.07 -0.88 0.30
N GLY A 68 12.28 -1.12 -0.74
CA GLY A 68 12.28 -2.38 -1.47
C GLY A 68 11.47 -3.48 -0.82
N GLN A 69 10.76 -3.22 0.29
CA GLN A 69 9.88 -4.21 0.92
C GLN A 69 8.41 -3.96 0.56
N ALA A 70 7.63 -5.04 0.63
CA ALA A 70 6.19 -5.04 0.52
C ALA A 70 5.56 -5.70 1.75
N ALA A 71 4.44 -5.15 2.22
CA ALA A 71 3.65 -5.74 3.29
C ALA A 71 2.26 -6.10 2.78
N ASN A 72 1.79 -7.29 3.12
CA ASN A 72 0.38 -7.66 3.03
C ASN A 72 -0.21 -7.63 4.43
N ILE A 73 -1.18 -6.74 4.64
CA ILE A 73 -1.80 -6.49 5.93
C ILE A 73 -3.25 -6.98 5.87
N THR A 74 -3.55 -8.00 6.66
CA THR A 74 -4.90 -8.54 6.83
C THR A 74 -5.44 -8.19 8.20
N GLN A 75 -6.69 -8.56 8.49
CA GLN A 75 -7.26 -8.40 9.82
C GLN A 75 -6.55 -9.23 10.91
N SER A 76 -5.76 -10.23 10.55
CA SER A 76 -5.18 -11.19 11.52
C SER A 76 -3.65 -11.18 11.56
N ALA A 77 -2.99 -10.69 10.50
CA ALA A 77 -1.55 -10.72 10.39
C ALA A 77 -1.02 -9.66 9.43
N THR A 78 0.22 -9.23 9.69
CA THR A 78 1.07 -8.49 8.76
C THR A 78 2.15 -9.43 8.25
N VAL A 79 2.26 -9.56 6.93
CA VAL A 79 3.33 -10.35 6.29
C VAL A 79 4.22 -9.39 5.51
N ILE A 80 5.46 -9.24 5.95
CA ILE A 80 6.48 -8.44 5.29
C ILE A 80 7.34 -9.35 4.41
N ARG A 81 7.57 -8.93 3.17
CA ARG A 81 8.41 -9.63 2.20
C ARG A 81 9.20 -8.62 1.37
N ASP A 82 10.23 -9.10 0.67
CA ASP A 82 10.85 -8.28 -0.38
C ASP A 82 9.84 -8.02 -1.49
N ALA A 83 9.79 -6.77 -1.96
CA ALA A 83 8.93 -6.40 -3.08
C ALA A 83 9.55 -6.94 -4.36
N THR A 84 8.72 -7.53 -5.23
CA THR A 84 9.23 -7.99 -6.52
C THR A 84 9.59 -6.79 -7.41
N PRO A 85 10.53 -6.94 -8.36
CA PRO A 85 10.86 -5.86 -9.30
C PRO A 85 9.64 -5.33 -10.08
N ALA A 86 8.64 -6.18 -10.34
CA ALA A 86 7.38 -5.78 -10.98
C ALA A 86 6.54 -4.85 -10.09
N GLU A 87 6.50 -5.10 -8.78
CA GLU A 87 5.83 -4.24 -7.80
C GLU A 87 6.60 -2.92 -7.61
N MET A 88 7.94 -2.97 -7.60
CA MET A 88 8.81 -1.78 -7.52
C MET A 88 8.77 -0.90 -8.79
N SER A 89 8.49 -1.49 -9.95
CA SER A 89 8.33 -0.76 -11.22
C SER A 89 7.01 0.05 -11.27
N GLY A 90 6.07 -0.21 -10.34
CA GLY A 90 4.75 0.40 -10.36
C GLY A 90 3.86 -0.22 -11.43
N GLY A 91 3.93 -1.55 -11.58
CA GLY A 91 3.14 -2.31 -12.54
C GLY A 91 1.67 -1.88 -12.52
N ASN A 92 1.24 -1.31 -13.64
CA ASN A 92 -0.15 -1.06 -14.01
C ASN A 92 -0.91 -2.35 -14.34
N THR A 93 -0.52 -3.49 -13.76
CA THR A 93 -1.17 -4.76 -14.06
C THR A 93 -2.57 -4.75 -13.48
N ASP A 94 -3.49 -4.76 -14.43
CA ASP A 94 -4.91 -5.10 -14.36
C ASP A 94 -5.86 -3.96 -13.96
N LEU A 95 -6.06 -3.05 -14.93
CA LEU A 95 -7.39 -2.55 -15.28
C LEU A 95 -7.85 -3.29 -16.53
N THR A 96 -8.13 -4.58 -16.42
CA THR A 96 -9.09 -5.21 -17.31
C THR A 96 -10.41 -5.25 -16.54
N PRO A 97 -11.35 -4.32 -16.77
CA PRO A 97 -12.74 -4.71 -16.57
C PRO A 97 -12.94 -5.90 -17.52
N GLU A 98 -13.34 -7.07 -17.00
CA GLU A 98 -13.88 -8.13 -17.83
C GLU A 98 -15.08 -7.55 -18.59
N SER A 99 -14.83 -7.04 -19.80
CA SER A 99 -15.83 -6.47 -20.66
C SER A 99 -16.56 -7.62 -21.34
N GLY A 100 -17.77 -7.89 -20.87
CA GLY A 100 -18.89 -8.29 -21.72
C GLY A 100 -18.81 -9.68 -22.35
N GLY A 101 -19.24 -10.69 -21.60
CA GLY A 101 -19.92 -11.84 -22.19
C GLY A 101 -21.27 -11.37 -22.76
N ALA A 102 -21.27 -10.89 -24.01
CA ALA A 102 -22.50 -10.75 -24.78
C ALA A 102 -22.94 -12.14 -25.25
N THR A 103 -24.13 -12.49 -24.80
CA THR A 103 -24.94 -13.69 -25.05
C THR A 103 -25.11 -14.01 -26.54
N GLY A 104 -25.20 -15.31 -26.84
CA GLY A 104 -25.65 -15.84 -28.13
C GLY A 104 -27.11 -15.53 -28.47
N GLY A 105 -27.46 -15.83 -29.72
CA GLY A 105 -28.80 -15.69 -30.31
C GLY A 105 -28.70 -15.50 -31.81
#